data_AF-A0A6J1W2F8-F1
#
_entry.id   AF-A0A6J1W2F8-F1
#
_cell.length_a   1.000
_cell.length_b   1.000
_cell.length_c   1.000
_cell.angle_alpha   90.00
_cell.angle_beta   90.00
_cell.angle_gamma   90.00
#
_symmetry.space_group_name_H-M   'P 1'
#
loop_
_entity.id
_entity.type
_entity.pdbx_description
1 polymer ?
#
loop_
_entity_poly.entity_id
_entity_poly.type
_entity_poly.pdbx_seq_one_letter_code
_entity_poly.pdbx_strand_id
1 'polypeptide(L)'
;MKLYADKFGTDNVKIIQDSNKVNPKDLDPKYAYIQVTYVTPFFEEKEAEERKTDFEMHHNINHFVFETPFTLSGKKHGGVEEQCKRRTILTS
;
A
#
# COMPACT_ATOMS: atom_id res chain seq x y z
N MET A 1 14.79 -5.55 6.91
CA MET A 1 15.58 -5.02 5.77
C MET A 1 16.88 -5.77 5.47
N LYS A 2 17.35 -6.70 6.33
CA LYS A 2 18.62 -7.41 6.13
C LYS A 2 18.68 -8.22 4.82
N LEU A 3 17.63 -8.97 4.47
CA LEU A 3 17.66 -9.92 3.34
C LEU A 3 18.22 -9.34 2.02
N TYR A 4 17.73 -8.18 1.57
CA TYR A 4 18.18 -7.58 0.30
C TYR A 4 19.44 -6.75 0.47
N ALA A 5 19.64 -6.14 1.64
CA ALA A 5 20.88 -5.43 1.96
C ALA A 5 22.08 -6.39 1.99
N ASP A 6 21.91 -7.61 2.49
CA ASP A 6 22.96 -8.64 2.54
C ASP A 6 23.38 -9.09 1.12
N LYS A 7 22.45 -9.06 0.15
CA LYS A 7 22.72 -9.44 -1.25
C LYS A 7 23.28 -8.30 -2.10
N PHE A 8 22.78 -7.08 -1.91
CA PHE A 8 23.05 -5.96 -2.81
C PHE A 8 23.93 -4.86 -2.17
N GLY A 9 24.21 -4.94 -0.87
CA GLY A 9 24.85 -3.89 -0.08
C GLY A 9 23.82 -2.91 0.48
N THR A 10 23.98 -2.52 1.75
CA THR A 10 23.04 -1.63 2.47
C THR A 10 22.79 -0.31 1.75
N ASP A 11 23.82 0.26 1.12
CA ASP A 11 23.72 1.54 0.41
C ASP A 11 23.01 1.45 -0.94
N ASN A 12 22.77 0.24 -1.44
CA ASN A 12 22.16 0.01 -2.76
C ASN A 12 20.67 -0.34 -2.67
N VAL A 13 20.09 -0.46 -1.47
CA VAL A 13 18.67 -0.79 -1.27
C VAL A 13 17.93 0.37 -0.62
N LYS A 14 16.81 0.79 -1.22
CA LYS A 14 15.98 1.90 -0.71
C LYS A 14 14.54 1.45 -0.47
N ILE A 15 13.98 1.87 0.67
CA ILE A 15 12.55 1.66 0.94
C ILE A 15 11.76 2.85 0.46
N ILE A 16 10.77 2.60 -0.38
CA ILE A 16 9.76 3.58 -0.75
C ILE A 16 8.72 3.58 0.38
N GLN A 17 8.73 4.66 1.17
CA GLN A 17 7.80 4.88 2.28
C GLN A 17 6.42 5.37 1.82
N ASP A 18 6.34 5.86 0.58
CA ASP A 18 5.09 6.33 -0.01
C ASP A 18 4.24 5.15 -0.50
N SER A 19 2.91 5.25 -0.38
CA SER A 19 1.96 4.22 -0.80
C SER A 19 1.33 4.47 -2.18
N ASN A 20 1.65 5.59 -2.85
CA ASN A 20 1.14 5.84 -4.19
C ASN A 20 1.77 4.90 -5.22
N LYS A 21 1.12 4.85 -6.38
CA LYS A 21 1.67 4.14 -7.54
C LYS A 21 2.99 4.80 -7.95
N VAL A 22 4.07 4.03 -7.87
CA VAL A 22 5.41 4.47 -8.25
C VAL A 22 5.52 4.58 -9.77
N ASN A 23 6.10 5.68 -10.26
CA ASN A 23 6.51 5.84 -11.64
C ASN A 23 7.99 5.44 -11.78
N PRO A 24 8.34 4.36 -12.49
CA PRO A 24 9.72 3.90 -12.60
C PRO A 24 10.70 4.93 -13.18
N LYS A 25 10.20 5.89 -13.96
CA LYS A 25 11.04 6.96 -14.56
C LYS A 25 11.63 7.91 -13.53
N ASP A 26 11.02 7.99 -12.35
CA ASP A 26 11.45 8.88 -11.27
C ASP A 26 12.42 8.18 -10.30
N LEU A 27 12.77 6.91 -10.58
CA LEU A 27 13.69 6.12 -9.79
C LEU A 27 15.09 6.12 -10.40
N ASP A 28 16.12 6.19 -9.55
CA ASP A 28 17.51 6.07 -9.99
C ASP A 28 17.85 4.59 -10.22
N PRO A 29 18.19 4.17 -11.46
CA PRO A 29 18.44 2.77 -11.78
C PRO A 29 19.63 2.14 -11.03
N LYS A 30 20.44 2.93 -10.31
CA LYS A 30 21.52 2.44 -9.45
C LYS A 30 21.02 1.67 -8.23
N TYR A 31 19.81 1.94 -7.73
CA TYR A 31 19.30 1.36 -6.49
C TYR A 31 18.22 0.30 -6.74
N ALA A 32 18.15 -0.67 -5.83
CA ALA A 32 17.01 -1.57 -5.70
C ALA A 32 15.97 -0.94 -4.77
N TYR A 33 14.75 -0.76 -5.26
CA TYR A 33 13.66 -0.15 -4.49
C TYR A 33 12.68 -1.22 -4.01
N ILE A 34 12.23 -1.10 -2.77
CA ILE A 34 11.19 -1.94 -2.18
C ILE A 34 10.11 -1.03 -1.61
N GLN A 35 8.89 -1.15 -2.12
CA GLN A 35 7.71 -0.51 -1.54
C GLN A 35 6.99 -1.53 -0.66
N VAL A 36 6.69 -1.15 0.59
CA VAL A 36 5.92 -1.99 1.51
C VAL A 36 4.76 -1.16 2.02
N THR A 37 3.54 -1.57 1.68
CA THR A 37 2.31 -0.94 2.12
C THR A 37 1.51 -1.96 2.91
N TYR A 38 1.14 -1.61 4.15
CA TYR A 38 0.22 -2.43 4.94
C TYR A 38 -1.16 -2.44 4.27
N VAL A 39 -1.78 -3.62 4.21
CA VAL A 39 -3.13 -3.82 3.67
C VAL A 39 -3.96 -4.60 4.66
N THR A 40 -5.28 -4.46 4.55
CA THR A 40 -6.26 -5.25 5.31
C THR A 40 -7.15 -6.03 4.37
N PRO A 41 -7.74 -7.16 4.77
CA PRO A 41 -8.77 -7.83 3.96
C PRO A 41 -9.89 -6.84 3.60
N PHE A 42 -10.37 -6.91 2.36
CA PHE A 42 -11.48 -6.11 1.87
C PHE A 42 -12.67 -7.01 1.59
N PHE A 43 -13.85 -6.59 2.07
CA PHE A 43 -15.11 -7.28 1.85
C PHE A 43 -16.12 -6.28 1.33
N GLU A 44 -16.84 -6.65 0.28
CA GLU A 44 -18.04 -5.90 -0.10
C GLU A 44 -19.15 -6.09 0.95
N GLU A 45 -20.16 -5.23 0.94
CA GLU A 45 -21.22 -5.20 1.96
C GLU A 45 -21.85 -6.59 2.17
N LYS A 46 -22.18 -7.29 1.08
CA LYS A 46 -22.71 -8.66 1.14
C LYS A 46 -21.73 -9.66 1.76
N GLU A 47 -20.45 -9.60 1.43
CA GLU A 47 -19.45 -10.53 1.98
C GLU A 47 -19.20 -10.27 3.47
N ALA A 48 -19.25 -9.00 3.88
CA ALA A 48 -19.11 -8.59 5.28
C ALA A 48 -20.27 -9.08 6.15
N GLU A 49 -21.49 -9.20 5.58
CA GLU A 49 -22.63 -9.81 6.28
C GLU A 49 -22.45 -11.31 6.52
N GLU A 50 -21.80 -12.01 5.59
CA GLU A 50 -21.56 -13.45 5.65
C GLU A 50 -20.37 -13.82 6.56
N ARG A 51 -19.32 -12.99 6.60
CA ARG A 51 -18.08 -13.25 7.35
C ARG A 51 -18.09 -12.57 8.72
N LYS A 52 -18.38 -13.32 9.78
CA LYS A 52 -18.62 -12.78 11.14
C LYS A 52 -17.50 -13.06 12.13
N THR A 53 -16.69 -14.06 11.85
CA THR A 53 -15.63 -14.53 12.75
C THR A 53 -14.25 -14.14 12.25
N ASP A 54 -13.28 -14.08 13.16
CA ASP A 54 -11.88 -13.86 12.80
C ASP A 54 -11.39 -14.90 11.78
N PHE A 55 -11.81 -16.16 11.90
CA PHE A 55 -11.45 -17.20 10.94
C PHE A 55 -11.97 -16.87 9.53
N GLU A 56 -13.25 -16.52 9.41
CA GLU A 56 -13.86 -16.16 8.13
C GLU A 56 -13.25 -14.90 7.53
N MET A 57 -12.79 -13.95 8.35
CA MET A 57 -12.12 -12.74 7.87
C MET A 57 -10.67 -12.99 7.37
N HIS A 58 -10.08 -14.15 7.68
CA HIS A 58 -8.68 -14.47 7.33
C HIS A 58 -8.53 -15.72 6.44
N HIS A 59 -9.63 -16.42 6.12
CA HIS A 59 -9.63 -17.62 5.29
C HIS A 59 -10.30 -17.38 3.93
N ASN A 60 -9.71 -17.90 2.85
CA ASN A 60 -10.20 -17.73 1.47
C ASN A 60 -10.51 -16.27 1.12
N ILE A 61 -9.52 -15.40 1.36
CA ILE A 61 -9.55 -13.98 1.02
C ILE A 61 -8.63 -13.72 -0.17
N ASN A 62 -9.06 -12.89 -1.11
CA ASN A 62 -8.28 -12.48 -2.28
C ASN A 62 -8.31 -10.97 -2.54
N HIS A 63 -9.13 -10.22 -1.80
CA HIS A 63 -9.20 -8.77 -1.88
C HIS A 63 -8.56 -8.12 -0.65
N PHE A 64 -7.72 -7.13 -0.91
CA PHE A 64 -7.01 -6.38 0.13
C PHE A 64 -7.10 -4.89 -0.14
N VAL A 65 -7.26 -4.07 0.90
CA VAL A 65 -7.42 -2.62 0.77
C VAL A 65 -6.38 -1.86 1.59
N PHE A 66 -5.95 -0.73 1.02
CA PHE A 66 -5.26 0.34 1.73
C PHE A 66 -5.77 1.71 1.28
N GLU A 67 -5.49 2.72 2.10
CA GLU A 67 -5.95 4.09 1.86
C GLU A 67 -4.75 5.05 1.81
N THR A 68 -4.73 5.94 0.81
CA THR A 68 -3.68 6.94 0.64
C THR A 68 -4.27 8.36 0.66
N PRO A 69 -3.79 9.25 1.54
CA PRO A 69 -4.27 10.63 1.61
C PRO A 69 -3.72 11.46 0.44
N PHE A 70 -4.54 12.33 -0.11
CA PHE A 70 -4.13 13.30 -1.14
C PHE A 70 -5.00 14.57 -1.08
N THR A 71 -4.54 15.65 -1.68
CA THR A 71 -5.33 16.87 -1.92
C THR A 71 -5.45 17.10 -3.43
N LEU A 72 -6.43 17.90 -3.85
CA LEU A 72 -6.57 18.29 -5.27
C LEU A 72 -5.38 19.10 -5.79
N SER A 73 -4.65 19.76 -4.88
CA SER A 73 -3.40 20.47 -5.19
C SER A 73 -2.17 19.54 -5.31
N GLY A 74 -2.33 18.23 -5.09
CA GLY A 74 -1.28 17.22 -5.25
C GLY A 74 -0.42 16.97 -4.00
N LYS A 75 -0.72 17.61 -2.87
CA LYS A 75 -0.07 17.31 -1.58
C LYS A 75 -0.69 16.04 -0.99
N LYS A 76 0.04 15.37 -0.09
CA LYS A 76 -0.52 14.23 0.66
C LYS A 76 -1.51 14.68 1.74
N HIS A 77 -1.13 15.75 2.45
CA HIS A 77 -1.89 16.28 3.58
C HIS A 77 -2.31 17.74 3.33
N GLY A 78 -3.54 18.07 3.72
CA GLY A 78 -4.11 19.42 3.69
C GLY A 78 -5.08 19.64 4.85
N GLY A 79 -5.80 20.77 4.81
CA GLY A 79 -6.93 21.02 5.70
C GLY A 79 -8.08 20.03 5.45
N VAL A 80 -9.01 19.92 6.39
CA VAL A 80 -10.14 18.95 6.30
C VAL A 80 -10.98 19.19 5.05
N GLU A 81 -11.14 20.45 4.66
CA GLU A 81 -11.86 20.92 3.47
C GLU A 81 -11.17 20.53 2.14
N GLU A 82 -9.87 20.28 2.16
CA GLU A 82 -9.08 19.91 0.98
C GLU A 82 -8.67 18.43 0.96
N GLN A 83 -8.76 17.75 2.11
CA GLN A 83 -8.24 16.40 2.30
C GLN A 83 -9.14 15.37 1.62
N CYS A 84 -8.58 14.68 0.64
CA CYS A 84 -9.17 13.52 -0.01
C CYS A 84 -8.51 12.22 0.44
N LYS A 85 -9.19 11.11 0.18
CA LYS A 85 -8.71 9.75 0.48
C LYS A 85 -8.91 8.84 -0.72
N ARG A 86 -7.84 8.18 -1.17
CA ARG A 86 -7.88 7.18 -2.24
C ARG A 86 -7.88 5.80 -1.64
N ARG A 87 -8.93 5.03 -1.90
CA ARG A 87 -9.03 3.62 -1.51
C ARG A 87 -8.58 2.75 -2.68
N THR A 88 -7.58 1.90 -2.46
CA THR A 88 -7.06 0.98 -3.48
C THR A 88 -7.31 -0.45 -3.05
N ILE A 89 -8.02 -1.20 -3.89
CA ILE A 89 -8.30 -2.62 -3.69
C ILE A 89 -7.37 -3.42 -4.60
N LEU A 90 -6.66 -4.37 -4.02
CA LEU A 90 -5.76 -5.30 -4.69
C LEU A 90 -6.43 -6.68 -4.73
N THR A 91 -6.33 -7.36 -5.87
CA THR A 91 -6.75 -8.75 -6.03
C THR A 91 -5.51 -9.63 -6.20
N SER A 92 -5.37 -10.69 -5.41
CA SER A 92 -4.26 -11.66 -5.47
C SER A 92 -4.52 -12.82 -6.42
#